data_AF-A0A2V7HUL4-F1
#
_entry.id   AF-A0A2V7HUL4-F1
#
_cell.length_a   1.000
_cell.length_b   1.000
_cell.length_c   1.000
_cell.angle_alpha   90.00
_cell.angle_beta   90.00
_cell.angle_gamma   90.00
#
_symmetry.space_group_name_H-M   'P 1'
#
loop_
_entity.id
_entity.type
_entity.pdbx_description
1 polymer ?
#
loop_
_entity_poly.entity_id
_entity_poly.type
_entity_poly.pdbx_seq_one_letter_code
_entity_poly.pdbx_strand_id
1 'polypeptide(L)'
;RGALVPQDGGYKLSATGDKLLRRLGVDLAGARARRRSFALACLDWSERRPHLAGALGAALADTAVANGWLLRRQNDRALTVTSAGRSALRREFGIDLDRLAA
;
A
#
# COMPACT_ATOMS: atom_id res chain seq x y z
N ARG A 1 0.05 -12.54 1.47
CA ARG A 1 -1.17 -12.88 2.26
C ARG A 1 -2.45 -12.98 1.39
N GLY A 2 -2.37 -13.26 0.08
CA GLY A 2 -3.56 -13.47 -0.77
C GLY A 2 -4.51 -12.27 -0.97
N ALA A 3 -4.10 -11.06 -0.56
CA ALA A 3 -4.94 -9.86 -0.67
C ALA A 3 -5.07 -9.36 -2.13
N LEU A 4 -4.01 -9.54 -2.92
CA LEU A 4 -3.94 -9.18 -4.32
C LEU A 4 -3.65 -10.43 -5.13
N VAL A 5 -4.33 -10.56 -6.27
CA VAL A 5 -4.10 -11.60 -7.28
C VAL A 5 -3.54 -10.92 -8.51
N PRO A 6 -2.42 -11.40 -9.10
CA PRO A 6 -1.94 -10.87 -10.36
C PRO A 6 -3.01 -10.92 -11.46
N GLN A 7 -3.08 -9.89 -12.27
CA GLN A 7 -3.85 -9.83 -13.51
C GLN A 7 -3.02 -9.11 -14.57
N ASP A 8 -3.51 -9.07 -15.81
CA ASP A 8 -2.81 -8.36 -16.86
C ASP A 8 -2.57 -6.88 -16.50
N GLY A 9 -1.31 -6.45 -16.59
CA GLY A 9 -0.85 -5.10 -16.23
C GLY A 9 -0.99 -4.69 -14.75
N GLY A 10 -1.43 -5.56 -13.83
CA GLY A 10 -1.62 -5.15 -12.44
C GLY A 10 -2.17 -6.19 -11.49
N TYR A 11 -3.07 -5.76 -10.61
CA TYR A 11 -3.57 -6.59 -9.53
C TYR A 11 -5.10 -6.52 -9.42
N LYS A 12 -5.72 -7.67 -9.19
CA LYS A 12 -7.10 -7.78 -8.74
C LYS A 12 -7.14 -7.86 -7.22
N LEU A 13 -7.96 -7.04 -6.59
CA LEU A 13 -8.22 -7.16 -5.15
C LEU A 13 -9.09 -8.39 -4.88
N SER A 14 -8.61 -9.30 -4.03
CA SER A 14 -9.37 -10.48 -3.63
C SER A 14 -10.43 -10.13 -2.59
N ALA A 15 -11.38 -11.04 -2.33
CA ALA A 15 -12.37 -10.86 -1.26
C ALA A 15 -11.70 -10.70 0.13
N THR A 16 -10.61 -11.44 0.36
CA THR A 16 -9.80 -11.32 1.59
C THR A 16 -9.11 -9.96 1.65
N GLY A 17 -8.58 -9.48 0.53
CA GLY A 17 -7.98 -8.15 0.43
C GLY A 17 -8.98 -7.02 0.68
N ASP A 18 -10.19 -7.13 0.13
CA ASP A 18 -11.26 -6.14 0.32
C ASP A 18 -11.61 -6.02 1.81
N LYS A 19 -11.85 -7.15 2.50
CA LYS A 19 -12.10 -7.18 3.95
C LYS A 19 -10.93 -6.61 4.76
N LEU A 20 -9.70 -7.00 4.43
CA LEU A 20 -8.50 -6.50 5.09
C LEU A 20 -8.41 -4.97 4.96
N LEU A 21 -8.42 -4.45 3.74
CA LEU A 21 -8.20 -3.03 3.49
C LEU A 21 -9.32 -2.15 4.05
N ARG A 22 -10.58 -2.62 4.03
CA ARG A 22 -11.68 -1.92 4.72
C ARG A 22 -11.47 -1.84 6.23
N ARG A 23 -11.02 -2.94 6.86
CA ARG A 23 -10.70 -2.94 8.30
C ARG A 23 -9.58 -1.96 8.65
N LEU A 24 -8.66 -1.70 7.72
CA LEU A 24 -7.60 -0.72 7.90
C LEU A 24 -8.04 0.73 7.66
N GLY A 25 -9.27 0.96 7.17
CA GLY A 25 -9.80 2.28 6.85
C GLY A 25 -9.51 2.75 5.43
N VAL A 26 -9.17 1.86 4.50
CA VAL A 26 -8.98 2.23 3.09
C VAL A 26 -10.33 2.45 2.43
N ASP A 27 -10.52 3.65 1.85
CA ASP A 27 -11.71 3.97 1.05
C ASP A 27 -11.65 3.30 -0.33
N LEU A 28 -12.07 2.03 -0.37
CA LEU A 28 -12.15 1.27 -1.60
C LEU A 28 -13.22 1.78 -2.56
N ALA A 29 -14.28 2.42 -2.06
CA ALA A 29 -15.35 2.94 -2.91
C ALA A 29 -14.85 4.17 -3.67
N GLY A 30 -14.27 5.14 -2.96
CA GLY A 30 -13.63 6.30 -3.57
C GLY A 30 -12.46 5.93 -4.47
N ALA A 31 -11.67 4.91 -4.12
CA ALA A 31 -10.60 4.41 -4.99
C ALA A 31 -11.13 3.84 -6.31
N ARG A 32 -12.21 3.03 -6.28
CA ARG A 32 -12.83 2.45 -7.49
C ARG A 32 -13.51 3.51 -8.37
N ALA A 33 -13.97 4.61 -7.79
CA ALA A 33 -14.60 5.71 -8.53
C ALA A 33 -13.61 6.64 -9.26
N ARG A 34 -12.29 6.50 -9.04
CA ARG A 34 -11.29 7.34 -9.72
C ARG A 34 -11.12 6.92 -11.18
N ARG A 35 -10.87 7.90 -12.07
CA ARG A 35 -10.61 7.69 -13.50
C ARG A 35 -9.32 6.92 -13.84
N ARG A 36 -8.39 6.83 -12.89
CA ARG A 36 -7.10 6.12 -13.06
C ARG A 36 -7.26 4.62 -12.77
N SER A 37 -6.35 3.80 -13.32
CA SER A 37 -6.32 2.36 -13.03
C SER A 37 -6.40 2.05 -11.54
N PHE A 38 -7.22 1.06 -11.18
CA PHE A 38 -7.48 0.75 -9.77
C PHE A 38 -6.25 0.24 -9.05
N ALA A 39 -5.61 -0.82 -9.54
CA ALA A 39 -4.40 -1.40 -8.95
C ALA A 39 -3.44 -1.86 -10.07
N LEU A 40 -2.41 -1.06 -10.31
CA LEU A 40 -1.46 -1.23 -11.42
C LEU A 40 -0.14 -1.81 -10.89
N ALA A 41 0.50 -2.67 -11.66
CA ALA A 41 1.88 -3.09 -11.43
C ALA A 41 2.80 -2.08 -12.13
N CYS A 42 3.20 -1.03 -11.41
CA CYS A 42 4.10 -0.01 -11.96
C CYS A 42 5.54 -0.46 -11.73
N LEU A 43 6.38 -0.43 -12.75
CA LEU A 43 7.79 -0.82 -12.61
C LEU A 43 8.56 0.29 -11.90
N ASP A 44 9.16 -0.04 -10.76
CA ASP A 44 10.20 0.81 -10.16
C ASP A 44 11.50 0.61 -10.96
N TRP A 45 12.01 1.67 -11.57
CA TRP A 45 13.21 1.61 -12.42
C TRP A 45 14.50 1.40 -11.63
N SER A 46 14.53 1.81 -10.36
CA SER A 46 15.68 1.66 -9.47
C SER A 46 15.73 0.24 -8.90
N GLU A 47 14.60 -0.28 -8.44
CA GLU A 47 14.52 -1.61 -7.82
C GLU A 47 14.22 -2.74 -8.81
N ARG A 48 13.84 -2.40 -10.06
CA ARG A 48 13.37 -3.31 -11.11
C ARG A 48 12.26 -4.26 -10.64
N ARG A 49 11.45 -3.80 -9.69
CA ARG A 49 10.35 -4.56 -9.10
C ARG A 49 9.05 -3.80 -9.29
N PRO A 50 7.96 -4.48 -9.66
CA PRO A 50 6.67 -3.82 -9.75
C PRO A 50 6.16 -3.46 -8.35
N HIS A 51 5.77 -2.20 -8.18
CA HIS A 51 5.08 -1.72 -6.98
C HIS A 51 3.59 -1.53 -7.25
N LEU A 52 2.80 -1.55 -6.18
CA LEU A 52 1.37 -1.28 -6.26
C LEU A 52 1.14 0.21 -6.52
N ALA A 53 0.73 0.52 -7.75
CA ALA A 53 0.31 1.85 -8.17
C ALA A 53 -1.20 1.90 -8.42
N GLY A 54 -1.67 3.04 -8.93
CA GLY A 54 -3.09 3.27 -9.19
C GLY A 54 -3.85 3.81 -7.98
N ALA A 55 -5.18 3.85 -8.10
CA ALA A 55 -6.05 4.42 -7.08
C ALA A 55 -5.96 3.68 -5.73
N LEU A 56 -5.77 2.36 -5.75
CA LEU A 56 -5.64 1.53 -4.57
C LEU A 56 -4.33 1.82 -3.82
N GLY A 57 -3.21 1.89 -4.54
CA GLY A 57 -1.92 2.21 -3.94
C GLY A 57 -1.93 3.59 -3.28
N ALA A 58 -2.52 4.58 -3.95
CA ALA A 58 -2.70 5.92 -3.39
C ALA A 58 -3.59 5.91 -2.14
N ALA A 59 -4.75 5.26 -2.18
CA ALA A 59 -5.65 5.18 -1.04
C ALA A 59 -4.99 4.48 0.17
N LEU A 60 -4.23 3.42 -0.07
CA LEU A 60 -3.47 2.74 0.99
C LEU A 60 -2.41 3.64 1.60
N ALA A 61 -1.67 4.42 0.79
CA ALA A 61 -0.68 5.36 1.27
C ALA A 61 -1.31 6.48 2.11
N ASP A 62 -2.44 7.03 1.66
CA ASP A 62 -3.17 8.06 2.39
C ASP A 62 -3.71 7.53 3.72
N THR A 63 -4.27 6.30 3.74
CA THR A 63 -4.68 5.63 4.98
C THR A 63 -3.50 5.40 5.93
N ALA A 64 -2.34 5.00 5.42
CA ALA A 64 -1.15 4.79 6.25
C ALA A 64 -0.64 6.11 6.86
N VAL A 65 -0.73 7.22 6.14
CA VAL A 65 -0.43 8.56 6.69
C VAL A 65 -1.47 8.98 7.72
N ALA A 66 -2.76 8.80 7.43
CA ALA A 66 -3.86 9.15 8.33
C ALA A 66 -3.82 8.35 9.65
N ASN A 67 -3.40 7.09 9.59
CA ASN A 67 -3.21 6.24 10.77
C ASN A 67 -1.88 6.51 11.51
N GLY A 68 -1.08 7.47 11.06
CA GLY A 68 0.22 7.81 11.67
C GLY A 68 1.30 6.74 11.48
N TRP A 69 1.14 5.83 10.51
CA TRP A 69 2.14 4.80 10.19
C TRP A 69 3.29 5.35 9.37
N LEU A 70 2.98 6.32 8.50
CA LEU A 70 3.93 7.00 7.63
C LEU A 70 3.85 8.51 7.87
N LEU A 71 5.01 9.16 7.87
CA LEU A 71 5.14 10.62 7.90
C LEU A 71 5.74 11.11 6.59
N ARG A 72 5.14 12.14 5.99
CA ARG A 72 5.70 12.82 4.81
C ARG A 72 6.81 13.76 5.26
N ARG A 73 7.96 13.69 4.59
CA ARG A 73 9.04 14.66 4.79
C ARG A 73 8.71 15.95 4.02
N GLN A 74 9.08 17.10 4.56
CA GLN A 74 8.70 18.40 4.00
C GLN A 74 9.45 18.76 2.70
N ASN A 75 10.67 18.23 2.54
CA ASN A 75 11.60 18.69 1.50
C ASN A 75 11.78 17.71 0.34
N ASP A 76 11.18 16.52 0.43
CA ASP A 76 11.33 15.47 -0.58
C ASP A 76 10.08 14.56 -0.60
N ARG A 77 10.07 13.57 -1.50
CA ARG A 77 8.98 12.59 -1.60
C ARG A 77 9.18 11.38 -0.69
N ALA A 78 10.18 11.39 0.18
CA ALA A 78 10.44 10.26 1.05
C ALA A 78 9.46 10.23 2.23
N LEU A 79 9.21 9.01 2.70
CA LEU A 79 8.31 8.72 3.81
C LEU A 79 9.11 8.12 4.96
N THR A 80 8.82 8.55 6.18
CA THR A 80 9.38 7.96 7.40
C THR A 80 8.36 7.00 7.98
N VAL A 81 8.76 5.73 8.19
CA VAL A 81 7.94 4.75 8.93
C VAL A 81 8.07 5.01 10.42
N THR A 82 6.95 5.23 11.11
CA THR A 82 6.92 5.45 12.57
C THR A 82 7.06 4.13 13.33
N SER A 83 7.27 4.19 14.65
CA SER A 83 7.25 3.00 15.52
C SER A 83 5.89 2.28 15.48
N ALA A 84 4.79 3.05 15.46
CA ALA A 84 3.44 2.52 15.26
C ALA A 84 3.31 1.88 13.86
N GLY A 85 3.88 2.51 12.83
CA GLY A 85 3.91 1.99 11.47
C GLY A 85 4.66 0.67 11.35
N ARG A 86 5.84 0.53 11.96
CA ARG A 86 6.59 -0.74 12.00
C ARG A 86 5.75 -1.87 12.60
N SER A 87 5.10 -1.59 13.73
CA SER A 87 4.23 -2.55 14.41
C SER A 87 3.01 -2.93 13.55
N ALA A 88 2.38 -1.96 12.90
CA ALA A 88 1.23 -2.17 12.03
C ALA A 88 1.61 -2.95 10.76
N LEU A 89 2.73 -2.62 10.11
CA LEU A 89 3.24 -3.31 8.93
C LEU A 89 3.51 -4.79 9.22
N ARG A 90 4.13 -5.08 10.38
CA ARG A 90 4.35 -6.45 10.83
C ARG A 90 3.04 -7.20 11.06
N ARG A 91 2.09 -6.58 11.77
CA ARG A 91 0.81 -7.22 12.13
C ARG A 91 -0.09 -7.45 10.92
N GLU A 92 -0.31 -6.42 10.12
CA GLU A 92 -1.32 -6.42 9.04
C GLU A 92 -0.77 -7.03 7.75
N PHE A 93 0.50 -6.78 7.43
CA PHE A 93 1.12 -7.21 6.17
C PHE A 93 2.18 -8.30 6.35
N GLY A 94 2.62 -8.58 7.58
CA GLY A 94 3.72 -9.52 7.82
C GLY A 94 5.09 -8.95 7.45
N ILE A 95 5.21 -7.63 7.32
CA ILE A 95 6.45 -6.96 6.93
C ILE A 95 7.22 -6.59 8.20
N ASP A 96 8.34 -7.28 8.41
CA ASP A 96 9.26 -6.97 9.50
C ASP A 96 10.41 -6.12 8.95
N LEU A 97 10.32 -4.80 9.17
CA LEU A 97 11.32 -3.85 8.66
C LEU A 97 12.70 -4.03 9.30
N ASP A 98 12.76 -4.62 10.49
CA ASP A 98 14.03 -4.87 11.17
C ASP A 98 14.77 -6.06 10.51
N ARG A 99 14.05 -6.92 9.77
CA ARG A 99 14.63 -7.99 8.94
C ARG A 99 14.99 -7.56 7.52
N LEU A 100 14.55 -6.37 7.09
CA LEU A 100 14.82 -5.83 5.76
C LEU A 100 16.05 -4.92 5.72
N ALA A 101 16.54 -4.49 6.89
CA ALA A 101 17.72 -3.65 7.03
C ALA A 101 19.03 -4.44 7.29
N ALA A 102 18.96 -5.78 7.27
CA ALA A 102 20.10 -6.70 7.36
C ALA A 102 20.38 -7.33 6.00
#